data_AF-A0A3S0BQJ6-F1
#
_entry.id   AF-A0A3S0BQJ6-F1
#
_cell.length_a   1.000
_cell.length_b   1.000
_cell.length_c   1.000
_cell.angle_alpha   90.00
_cell.angle_beta   90.00
_cell.angle_gamma   90.00
#
_symmetry.space_group_name_H-M   'P 1'
#
loop_
_entity.id
_entity.type
_entity.pdbx_description
1 polymer ?
#
loop_
_entity_poly.entity_id
_entity_poly.type
_entity_poly.pdbx_seq_one_letter_code
_entity_poly.pdbx_strand_id
1 'polypeptide(L)'
;MKLLHNYVLIQLTPFQGETVTESGIIIPKTTPQETDGGRVVSVIDENAKYQPVGEVLAVSDKTMAEIPELKPGVRVRVSRAAMNVNQQYYADTTTPVQEWEGMILIPSGLIESVFDQE
;
A
#
# COMPACT_ATOMS: atom_id res chain seq x y z
N MET A 1 -15.22 -14.43 3.74
CA MET A 1 -13.80 -14.71 3.41
C MET A 1 -13.01 -14.79 4.71
N LYS A 2 -12.21 -15.85 4.93
CA LYS A 2 -11.42 -16.01 6.17
C LYS A 2 -9.94 -15.93 5.82
N LEU A 3 -9.23 -14.95 6.37
CA LEU A 3 -7.78 -14.82 6.18
C LEU A 3 -7.05 -15.78 7.12
N LEU A 4 -5.94 -16.35 6.63
CA LEU A 4 -5.09 -17.25 7.39
C LEU A 4 -3.89 -16.49 7.98
N HIS A 5 -3.30 -17.02 9.05
CA HIS A 5 -2.06 -16.52 9.66
C HIS A 5 -2.14 -15.04 10.09
N ASN A 6 -1.14 -14.23 9.79
CA ASN A 6 -1.01 -12.84 10.21
C ASN A 6 -1.29 -11.84 9.06
N TYR A 7 -2.10 -12.26 8.08
CA TYR A 7 -2.39 -11.46 6.91
C TYR A 7 -3.59 -10.55 7.10
N VAL A 8 -3.52 -9.42 6.39
CA VAL A 8 -4.51 -8.35 6.35
C VAL A 8 -4.76 -8.02 4.90
N LEU A 9 -6.03 -7.96 4.50
CA LEU A 9 -6.44 -7.49 3.18
C LEU A 9 -6.79 -6.01 3.28
N ILE A 10 -6.17 -5.21 2.43
CA ILE A 10 -6.30 -3.75 2.43
C ILE A 10 -6.63 -3.29 1.02
N GLN A 11 -7.60 -2.40 0.88
CA GLN A 11 -7.85 -1.67 -0.36
C GLN A 11 -7.17 -0.32 -0.30
N LEU A 12 -6.22 -0.09 -1.20
CA LEU A 12 -5.48 1.17 -1.24
C LEU A 12 -6.35 2.29 -1.80
N THR A 13 -6.27 3.45 -1.16
CA THR A 13 -6.85 4.67 -1.70
C THR A 13 -5.98 5.15 -2.87
N PRO A 14 -6.54 5.36 -4.07
CA PRO A 14 -5.79 5.89 -5.19
C PRO A 14 -5.24 7.28 -4.84
N PHE A 15 -3.92 7.45 -4.96
CA PHE A 15 -3.29 8.73 -4.65
C PHE A 15 -3.44 9.67 -5.86
N GLN A 16 -4.13 10.81 -5.68
CA GLN A 16 -4.45 11.75 -6.78
C GLN A 16 -3.24 12.52 -7.35
N GLY A 17 -2.02 12.21 -6.92
CA GLY A 17 -0.79 12.92 -7.32
C GLY A 17 0.19 12.11 -8.16
N GLU A 18 -0.14 10.88 -8.56
CA GLU A 18 0.78 9.97 -9.25
C GLU A 18 0.61 10.00 -10.77
N THR A 19 1.72 9.99 -11.49
CA THR A 19 1.75 9.54 -12.89
C THR A 19 1.70 8.02 -12.86
N VAL A 20 0.50 7.45 -12.96
CA VAL A 20 0.31 6.02 -13.17
C VAL A 20 0.63 5.75 -14.65
N THR A 21 1.60 4.88 -14.92
CA THR A 21 1.86 4.46 -16.30
C THR A 21 0.69 3.63 -16.83
N GLU A 22 0.55 3.51 -18.14
CA GLU A 22 -0.47 2.64 -18.77
C GLU A 22 -0.38 1.17 -18.31
N SER A 23 0.74 0.77 -17.70
CA SER A 23 0.98 -0.56 -17.12
C SER A 23 0.68 -0.66 -15.62
N GLY A 24 0.10 0.36 -15.00
CA GLY A 24 -0.25 0.36 -13.57
C GLY A 24 0.94 0.52 -12.61
N ILE A 25 2.10 0.94 -13.11
CA ILE A 25 3.28 1.19 -12.27
C ILE A 25 3.17 2.59 -11.69
N ILE A 26 3.26 2.67 -10.36
CA ILE A 26 3.32 3.92 -9.62
C ILE A 26 4.73 4.50 -9.75
N ILE A 27 4.86 5.68 -10.36
CA ILE A 27 6.12 6.43 -10.41
C ILE A 27 6.17 7.39 -9.20
N PRO A 28 7.08 7.19 -8.23
CA PRO A 28 7.23 8.10 -7.10
C PRO A 28 7.75 9.47 -7.58
N LYS A 29 7.29 10.55 -6.94
CA LYS A 29 7.81 11.89 -7.22
C LYS A 29 9.28 11.99 -6.82
N THR A 30 10.12 12.38 -7.76
CA THR A 30 11.54 12.64 -7.53
C THR A 30 11.79 14.14 -7.43
N THR A 31 12.75 14.52 -6.60
CA THR A 31 13.26 15.88 -6.50
C THR A 31 14.69 15.93 -7.04
N PRO A 32 15.05 16.95 -7.83
CA PRO A 32 16.43 17.17 -8.25
C PRO A 32 17.26 17.56 -7.03
N GLN A 33 18.32 16.80 -6.75
CA GLN A 33 19.32 17.10 -5.75
C GLN A 33 20.64 17.42 -6.46
N GLU A 34 21.20 18.58 -6.17
CA GLU A 34 22.56 18.91 -6.61
C GLU A 34 23.56 18.13 -5.76
N THR A 35 24.43 17.38 -6.44
CA THR A 35 25.60 16.76 -5.81
C THR A 35 26.78 17.74 -5.85
N ASP A 36 27.72 17.58 -4.92
CA ASP A 36 28.91 18.44 -4.73
C ASP A 36 29.79 18.59 -6.01
N GLY A 37 29.57 17.74 -7.02
CA GLY A 37 30.21 17.80 -8.33
C GLY A 37 29.40 18.48 -9.45
N GLY A 38 28.32 19.21 -9.13
CA GLY A 38 27.48 19.91 -10.10
C GLY A 38 26.60 19.00 -10.98
N ARG A 39 26.53 17.69 -10.67
CA ARG A 39 25.60 16.76 -11.32
C ARG A 39 24.27 16.76 -10.60
N VAL A 40 23.20 17.04 -11.33
CA VAL A 40 21.83 16.90 -10.83
C VAL A 40 21.48 15.42 -10.81
N VAL A 41 21.26 14.87 -9.62
CA VAL A 41 20.76 13.51 -9.43
C VAL A 41 19.30 13.61 -9.01
N SER A 42 18.43 12.81 -9.61
CA SER A 42 17.04 12.71 -9.16
C SER A 42 16.99 11.77 -7.98
N VAL A 43 16.65 12.29 -6.80
CA VAL A 43 16.48 11.49 -5.58
C VAL A 43 14.99 11.42 -5.28
N ILE A 44 14.52 10.26 -4.83
CA ILE A 44 13.13 10.11 -4.41
C ILE A 44 12.90 11.07 -3.25
N ASP A 45 11.85 11.89 -3.35
CA ASP A 45 11.53 12.84 -2.28
C ASP A 45 11.14 12.06 -1.02
N GLU A 46 12.03 12.07 -0.02
CA GLU A 46 11.81 11.40 1.28
C GLU A 46 10.81 12.18 2.15
N ASN A 47 10.71 13.51 1.94
CA ASN A 47 9.81 14.40 2.68
C ASN A 47 8.40 14.40 2.12
N ALA A 48 8.26 14.07 0.84
CA ALA A 48 7.01 13.62 0.32
C ALA A 48 6.74 12.20 0.87
N LYS A 49 6.20 12.19 2.09
CA LYS A 49 5.66 11.00 2.78
C LYS A 49 4.48 10.43 1.97
N TYR A 50 4.76 9.87 0.80
CA TYR A 50 3.87 8.96 0.09
C TYR A 50 3.90 7.64 0.85
N GLN A 51 3.21 7.60 1.98
CA GLN A 51 2.85 6.36 2.64
C GLN A 51 1.50 5.97 2.04
N PRO A 52 1.41 4.85 1.30
CA PRO A 52 0.15 4.40 0.74
C PRO A 52 -0.86 4.25 1.88
N VAL A 53 -2.01 4.90 1.73
CA VAL A 53 -3.12 4.79 2.68
C VAL A 53 -4.13 3.83 2.08
N GLY A 54 -4.70 2.98 2.90
CA GLY A 54 -5.79 2.10 2.50
C GLY A 54 -6.80 1.86 3.60
N GLU A 55 -7.88 1.20 3.25
CA GLU A 55 -8.90 0.71 4.17
C GLU A 55 -8.74 -0.79 4.35
N VAL A 56 -8.81 -1.24 5.60
CA VAL A 56 -8.76 -2.66 5.94
C VAL A 56 -10.09 -3.31 5.55
N LEU A 57 -10.06 -4.29 4.66
CA LEU A 57 -11.25 -5.06 4.26
C LEU A 57 -11.43 -6.32 5.11
N ALA A 58 -10.32 -6.97 5.46
CA ALA A 58 -10.34 -8.17 6.27
C ALA A 58 -9.06 -8.31 7.10
N VAL A 59 -9.20 -8.88 8.29
CA VAL A 59 -8.11 -9.16 9.24
C VAL A 59 -8.25 -10.62 9.68
N SER A 60 -7.14 -11.32 9.86
CA SER A 60 -7.17 -12.66 10.44
C SER A 60 -7.46 -12.61 11.95
N ASP A 61 -8.05 -13.69 12.48
CA ASP A 61 -8.33 -13.83 13.92
C ASP A 61 -7.06 -13.63 14.78
N LYS A 62 -5.92 -14.13 14.28
CA LYS A 62 -4.62 -13.98 14.96
C LYS A 62 -4.16 -12.53 15.00
N THR A 63 -4.19 -11.84 13.86
CA THR A 63 -3.77 -10.43 13.80
C THR A 63 -4.69 -9.55 14.65
N MET A 64 -5.99 -9.82 14.67
CA MET A 64 -6.94 -9.07 15.50
C MET A 64 -6.68 -9.26 17.00
N ALA A 65 -6.16 -10.43 17.42
CA ALA A 65 -5.74 -10.65 18.79
C ALA A 65 -4.42 -9.93 19.15
N GLU A 66 -3.50 -9.80 18.19
CA GLU A 66 -2.22 -9.11 18.37
C GLU A 66 -2.35 -7.58 18.29
N ILE A 67 -3.22 -7.08 17.40
CA ILE A 67 -3.47 -5.66 17.14
C ILE A 67 -4.98 -5.42 17.18
N PRO A 68 -5.57 -5.20 18.37
CA PRO A 68 -7.03 -5.06 18.53
C PRO A 68 -7.65 -3.84 17.83
N GLU A 69 -6.82 -2.84 17.54
CA GLU A 69 -7.18 -1.62 16.81
C GLU A 69 -7.42 -1.91 15.32
N LEU A 70 -6.84 -3.00 14.79
CA LEU A 70 -6.94 -3.35 13.40
C LEU A 70 -8.22 -4.14 13.13
N LYS A 71 -9.22 -3.44 12.59
CA LYS A 71 -10.54 -4.01 12.24
C LYS A 71 -10.91 -3.65 10.80
N PRO A 72 -11.79 -4.44 10.16
CA PRO A 72 -12.39 -4.04 8.91
C PRO A 72 -13.04 -2.64 9.01
N GLY A 73 -12.82 -1.79 8.00
CA GLY A 73 -13.30 -0.41 7.94
C GLY A 73 -12.31 0.65 8.46
N VAL A 74 -11.25 0.22 9.14
CA VAL A 74 -10.23 1.15 9.67
C VAL A 74 -9.26 1.56 8.57
N ARG A 75 -8.83 2.83 8.59
CA ARG A 75 -7.83 3.32 7.65
C ARG A 75 -6.44 3.07 8.20
N VAL A 76 -5.52 2.65 7.34
CA VAL A 76 -4.15 2.34 7.71
C VAL A 76 -3.17 2.94 6.72
N ARG A 77 -1.99 3.31 7.23
CA ARG A 77 -0.82 3.57 6.39
C ARG A 77 -0.01 2.30 6.32
N VAL A 78 0.34 1.92 5.11
CA VAL A 78 1.19 0.75 4.85
C VAL A 78 2.59 1.21 4.46
N SER A 79 3.57 0.35 4.73
CA SER A 79 4.94 0.61 4.32
C SER A 79 5.09 0.55 2.81
N ARG A 80 6.08 1.25 2.24
CA ARG A 80 6.40 1.11 0.80
C ARG A 80 6.77 -0.32 0.41
N ALA A 81 7.30 -1.10 1.35
CA ALA A 81 7.56 -2.53 1.14
C ALA A 81 6.29 -3.37 0.93
N ALA A 82 5.10 -2.83 1.23
CA ALA A 82 3.78 -3.39 0.95
C ALA A 82 3.32 -3.18 -0.50
N MET A 83 4.09 -2.43 -1.30
CA MET A 83 3.75 -2.07 -2.68
C MET A 83 4.41 -2.95 -3.74
N ASN A 84 4.84 -4.14 -3.36
CA ASN A 84 5.38 -5.10 -4.32
C ASN A 84 4.23 -5.79 -5.07
N VAL A 85 4.44 -6.09 -6.36
CA VAL A 85 3.51 -6.88 -7.19
C VAL A 85 3.15 -8.22 -6.54
N ASN A 86 4.08 -8.83 -5.80
CA ASN A 86 3.84 -10.09 -5.09
C ASN A 86 2.80 -9.99 -3.96
N GLN A 87 2.46 -8.78 -3.51
CA GLN A 87 1.48 -8.53 -2.46
C GLN A 87 0.13 -8.10 -3.02
N GLN A 88 0.01 -7.94 -4.34
CA GLN A 88 -1.25 -7.61 -4.99
C GLN A 88 -2.19 -8.81 -4.90
N TYR A 89 -3.41 -8.55 -4.46
CA TYR A 89 -4.43 -9.58 -4.33
C TYR A 89 -5.26 -9.64 -5.62
N TYR A 90 -5.18 -10.77 -6.32
CA TYR A 90 -5.99 -11.05 -7.50
C TYR A 90 -7.12 -12.01 -7.10
N ALA A 91 -8.34 -11.49 -7.01
CA ALA A 91 -9.49 -12.25 -6.53
C ALA A 91 -10.08 -13.21 -7.57
N ASP A 92 -9.78 -13.02 -8.87
CA ASP A 92 -10.42 -13.76 -9.95
C ASP A 92 -9.44 -14.14 -11.08
N THR A 93 -9.46 -15.42 -11.47
CA THR A 93 -8.68 -15.98 -12.60
C THR A 93 -9.55 -16.34 -13.80
N THR A 94 -10.86 -16.12 -13.72
CA THR A 94 -11.84 -16.54 -14.74
C THR A 94 -12.16 -15.46 -15.77
N THR A 95 -11.79 -14.21 -15.49
CA THR A 95 -12.07 -13.06 -16.36
C THR A 95 -10.77 -12.44 -16.88
N PRO A 96 -10.60 -12.19 -18.20
CA PRO A 96 -9.35 -11.67 -18.79
C PRO A 96 -9.04 -10.20 -18.48
N VAL A 97 -9.81 -9.57 -17.59
CA VAL A 97 -9.64 -8.17 -17.21
C VAL A 97 -9.11 -8.13 -15.78
N GLN A 98 -7.80 -7.98 -15.65
CA GLN A 98 -7.15 -7.55 -14.40
C GLN A 98 -7.41 -6.05 -14.23
N GLU A 99 -8.64 -5.66 -13.86
CA GLU A 99 -8.84 -4.33 -13.30
C GLU A 99 -8.20 -4.32 -11.91
N TRP A 100 -7.11 -3.57 -11.78
CA TRP A 100 -6.40 -3.42 -10.52
C TRP A 100 -7.27 -2.59 -9.56
N GLU A 101 -8.00 -3.26 -8.66
CA GLU A 101 -8.84 -2.60 -7.64
C GLU A 101 -8.03 -2.01 -6.47
N GLY A 102 -6.69 -2.00 -6.56
CA GLY A 102 -5.81 -1.51 -5.49
C GLY A 102 -5.75 -2.41 -4.25
N MET A 103 -6.21 -3.66 -4.34
CA MET A 103 -6.22 -4.59 -3.21
C MET A 103 -4.85 -5.23 -2.99
N ILE A 104 -4.35 -5.16 -1.76
CA ILE A 104 -3.11 -5.81 -1.32
C ILE A 104 -3.36 -6.73 -0.14
N LEU A 105 -2.70 -7.89 -0.13
CA LEU A 105 -2.69 -8.84 0.97
C LEU A 105 -1.30 -8.84 1.60
N ILE A 106 -1.20 -8.27 2.80
CA ILE A 106 0.10 -8.07 3.46
C ILE A 106 0.12 -8.61 4.89
N PRO A 107 1.29 -9.01 5.40
CA PRO A 107 1.44 -9.30 6.82
C PRO A 107 1.25 -8.03 7.65
N SER A 108 0.69 -8.17 8.85
CA SER A 108 0.43 -7.07 9.80
C SER A 108 1.66 -6.20 10.12
N GLY A 109 2.87 -6.76 10.07
CA GLY A 109 4.11 -6.02 10.32
C GLY A 109 4.48 -4.97 9.27
N LEU A 110 3.79 -4.93 8.12
CA LEU A 110 3.95 -3.89 7.11
C LEU A 110 2.96 -2.73 7.27
N ILE A 111 2.16 -2.73 8.34
CA ILE A 111 1.29 -1.62 8.73
C ILE A 111 2.09 -0.67 9.62
N GLU A 112 2.17 0.61 9.24
CA GLU A 112 2.97 1.61 9.95
C GLU A 112 2.14 2.41 10.95
N SER A 113 0.86 2.67 10.65
CA SER A 113 -0.05 3.35 11.58
C SER A 113 -1.51 3.07 11.25
N VAL A 114 -2.34 3.14 12.29
CA VAL A 114 -3.79 2.95 12.24
C VAL A 114 -4.45 4.30 12.51
N PHE A 115 -5.47 4.66 11.73
CA PHE A 115 -6.27 5.87 11.88
C PHE A 115 -7.70 5.47 12.20
N ASP A 116 -8.21 5.90 13.35
CA ASP A 116 -9.64 5.87 13.59
C ASP A 116 -10.33 6.87 12.65
N GLN A 117 -11.50 6.49 12.13
CA GLN A 117 -12.34 7.42 11.39
C GLN A 117 -12.81 8.51 12.39
N GLU A 118 -12.38 9.77 12.18
CA GLU A 118 -13.10 10.94 12.70
C GLU A 118 -14.42 11.15 11.94
#